data_AF-A0A0N6ZJY1-F1
#
_entry.id   AF-A0A0N6ZJY1-F1
#
_cell.length_a   1.000
_cell.length_b   1.000
_cell.length_c   1.000
_cell.angle_alpha   90.00
_cell.angle_beta   90.00
_cell.angle_gamma   90.00
#
_symmetry.space_group_name_H-M   'P 1'
#
loop_
_entity.id
_entity.type
_entity.pdbx_description
1 polymer ?
#
loop_
_entity_poly.entity_id
_entity_poly.type
_entity_poly.pdbx_seq_one_letter_code
_entity_poly.pdbx_strand_id
1 'polypeptide(L)'
;MTVALMWEARAVPGGGAELLDWARRQELPLRPLRRETLRAPQDRVLVITWWDAAYDAELPELPEPDEGLVTRAVHRWRFESVGE
;
A
#
# COMPACT_ATOMS: atom_id res chain seq x y z
N MET A 1 6.91 -17.99 -6.34
CA MET A 1 7.43 -16.76 -7.01
C MET A 1 7.13 -15.60 -6.09
N THR A 2 7.88 -14.51 -6.15
CA THR A 2 7.64 -13.39 -5.22
C THR A 2 6.93 -12.26 -5.92
N VAL A 3 5.71 -11.94 -5.47
CA VAL A 3 4.92 -10.83 -5.98
C VAL A 3 4.95 -9.68 -5.00
N ALA A 4 5.22 -8.47 -5.51
CA ALA A 4 5.07 -7.25 -4.75
C ALA A 4 3.75 -6.54 -5.10
N LEU A 5 2.92 -6.26 -4.10
CA LEU A 5 1.70 -5.46 -4.23
C LEU A 5 1.96 -4.06 -3.69
N MET A 6 1.81 -3.06 -4.54
CA MET A 6 1.95 -1.65 -4.20
C MET A 6 0.58 -0.99 -4.09
N TRP A 7 0.38 -0.25 -3.01
CA TRP A 7 -0.75 0.62 -2.75
C TRP A 7 -0.22 2.04 -2.55
N GLU A 8 -0.77 3.05 -3.22
CA GLU A 8 -0.42 4.47 -3.03
C GLU A 8 -1.67 5.31 -2.89
N ALA A 9 -1.64 6.21 -1.92
CA ALA A 9 -2.67 7.22 -1.72
C ALA A 9 -2.04 8.59 -1.56
N ARG A 10 -2.81 9.60 -1.99
CA ARG A 10 -2.50 11.01 -1.79
C ARG A 10 -3.53 11.61 -0.84
N ALA A 11 -3.07 12.07 0.32
CA ALA A 11 -3.96 12.68 1.29
C ALA A 11 -4.53 14.02 0.79
N VAL A 12 -5.54 14.53 1.47
CA VAL A 12 -5.90 15.95 1.43
C VAL A 12 -4.70 16.83 1.81
N PRO A 13 -4.58 18.08 1.32
CA PRO A 13 -3.43 18.93 1.59
C PRO A 13 -3.13 19.06 3.10
N GLY A 14 -1.91 18.71 3.51
CA GLY A 14 -1.48 18.72 4.91
C GLY A 14 -1.89 17.47 5.72
N GLY A 15 -2.67 16.56 5.14
CA GLY A 15 -3.15 15.32 5.77
C GLY A 15 -2.17 14.14 5.71
N GLY A 16 -0.94 14.33 5.23
CA GLY A 16 0.00 13.22 5.00
C GLY A 16 0.35 12.43 6.28
N ALA A 17 0.39 13.08 7.44
CA ALA A 17 0.65 12.40 8.71
C ALA A 17 -0.53 11.52 9.14
N GLU A 18 -1.77 12.03 9.01
CA GLU A 18 -2.99 11.29 9.32
C GLU A 18 -3.15 10.07 8.40
N LEU A 19 -2.89 10.23 7.10
CA LEU A 19 -2.90 9.12 6.15
C LEU A 19 -1.83 8.07 6.47
N LEU A 20 -0.65 8.49 6.92
CA LEU A 20 0.41 7.55 7.31
C LEU A 20 0.01 6.73 8.54
N ASP A 21 -0.55 7.37 9.55
CA ASP A 21 -1.02 6.70 10.76
C ASP A 21 -2.19 5.77 10.46
N TRP A 22 -3.12 6.21 9.60
CA TRP A 22 -4.19 5.36 9.09
C TRP A 22 -3.62 4.12 8.38
N ALA A 23 -2.66 4.29 7.47
CA ALA A 23 -2.10 3.18 6.69
C ALA A 23 -1.39 2.16 7.59
N ARG A 24 -0.67 2.63 8.63
CA ARG A 24 0.02 1.77 9.60
C ARG A 24 -0.92 0.94 10.47
N ARG A 25 -2.13 1.44 10.74
CA ARG A 25 -3.16 0.73 11.51
C ARG A 25 -3.88 -0.36 10.71
N GLN A 26 -3.74 -0.37 9.38
CA GLN A 26 -4.39 -1.38 8.55
C GLN A 26 -3.71 -2.74 8.76
N GLU A 27 -4.44 -3.67 9.37
CA GLU A 27 -4.02 -5.06 9.50
C GLU A 27 -4.42 -5.85 8.26
N LEU A 28 -3.56 -6.78 7.85
CA LEU A 28 -3.86 -7.70 6.76
C LEU A 28 -4.24 -9.06 7.37
N PRO A 29 -5.26 -9.75 6.82
CA PRO A 29 -5.68 -11.06 7.31
C PRO A 29 -4.61 -12.15 7.14
N LEU A 30 -3.62 -11.92 6.28
CA LEU A 30 -2.44 -12.76 6.13
C LEU A 30 -1.17 -11.91 6.31
N ARG A 31 -0.09 -12.54 6.79
CA ARG A 31 1.19 -11.87 6.97
C ARG A 31 2.02 -11.95 5.69
N PRO A 32 2.42 -10.81 5.09
CA PRO A 32 3.34 -10.83 3.95
C PRO A 32 4.75 -11.22 4.40
N LEU A 33 5.60 -11.64 3.46
CA LEU A 33 7.04 -11.86 3.68
C LEU A 33 7.72 -10.58 4.15
N ARG A 34 7.31 -9.46 3.57
CA ARG A 34 7.81 -8.12 3.89
C ARG A 34 6.67 -7.13 3.70
N ARG A 35 6.63 -6.12 4.57
CA ARG A 35 5.78 -4.93 4.42
C ARG A 35 6.65 -3.71 4.64
N GLU A 36 6.54 -2.75 3.74
CA GLU A 36 7.25 -1.48 3.83
C GLU A 36 6.26 -0.34 3.66
N THR A 37 6.46 0.73 4.42
CA THR A 37 5.60 1.93 4.37
C THR A 37 6.49 3.14 4.17
N LEU A 38 6.24 3.86 3.08
CA LEU A 38 7.04 4.96 2.57
C LEU A 38 6.19 6.21 2.49
N ARG A 39 6.84 7.37 2.60
CA ARG A 39 6.24 8.68 2.36
C ARG A 39 6.92 9.35 1.18
N ALA A 40 6.18 10.17 0.46
CA ALA A 40 6.69 10.96 -0.65
C ALA A 40 6.10 12.39 -0.61
N PRO A 41 6.67 13.35 -1.37
CA PRO A 41 6.12 14.71 -1.45
C PRO A 41 4.64 14.73 -1.84
N GLN A 42 3.97 15.86 -1.57
CA GLN A 42 2.53 16.06 -1.82
C GLN A 42 1.66 15.07 -1.02
N ASP A 43 1.95 14.92 0.27
CA ASP A 43 1.15 14.13 1.22
C ASP A 43 0.87 12.68 0.75
N ARG A 44 1.87 12.06 0.11
CA ARG A 44 1.75 10.70 -0.41
C ARG A 44 2.24 9.67 0.59
N VAL A 45 1.48 8.59 0.67
CA VAL A 45 1.85 7.37 1.40
C VAL A 45 1.81 6.20 0.45
N LEU A 46 2.86 5.39 0.46
CA LEU A 46 2.96 4.15 -0.29
C LEU A 46 3.14 3.00 0.70
N VAL A 47 2.38 1.94 0.50
CA VAL A 47 2.57 0.66 1.20
C VAL A 47 2.86 -0.39 0.14
N ILE A 48 3.94 -1.13 0.32
CA ILE A 48 4.29 -2.25 -0.55
C ILE A 48 4.50 -3.50 0.28
N THR A 49 3.94 -4.61 -0.21
CA THR A 49 3.97 -5.93 0.45
C THR A 49 4.50 -6.98 -0.50
N TRP A 50 5.28 -7.93 0.02
CA TRP A 50 5.83 -9.05 -0.75
C TRP A 50 5.23 -10.37 -0.29
N TRP A 51 4.89 -11.23 -1.25
CA TRP A 51 4.21 -12.50 -1.01
C TRP A 51 4.88 -13.62 -1.79
N ASP A 52 5.04 -14.78 -1.17
CA ASP A 52 5.38 -16.01 -1.91
C ASP A 52 4.08 -16.61 -2.47
N ALA A 53 3.75 -16.24 -3.71
CA ALA A 53 2.49 -16.58 -4.36
C ALA A 53 2.61 -16.41 -5.88
N ALA A 54 1.70 -17.02 -6.66
CA ALA A 54 1.61 -16.76 -8.10
C ALA A 54 1.22 -15.29 -8.40
N TYR A 55 1.56 -14.78 -9.59
CA TYR A 55 1.31 -13.38 -9.98
C TYR A 55 -0.16 -12.95 -9.88
N ASP A 56 -1.05 -13.85 -10.29
CA ASP A 56 -2.50 -13.69 -10.34
C ASP A 56 -3.21 -14.18 -9.08
N ALA A 57 -2.46 -14.56 -8.03
CA ALA A 57 -3.06 -14.98 -6.78
C ALA A 57 -3.89 -13.85 -6.14
N GLU A 58 -5.05 -14.23 -5.59
CA GLU A 58 -5.85 -13.37 -4.72
C GLU A 58 -5.11 -13.19 -3.40
N LEU A 59 -4.67 -11.95 -3.15
CA LEU A 59 -3.83 -11.59 -2.02
C LEU A 59 -4.45 -10.41 -1.27
N PRO A 60 -4.28 -10.32 0.06
CA PRO A 60 -4.83 -9.21 0.82
C PRO A 60 -4.19 -7.87 0.45
N GLU A 61 -5.03 -6.85 0.27
CA GLU A 61 -4.62 -5.48 -0.04
C GLU A 61 -5.12 -4.51 1.02
N LEU A 62 -4.49 -3.33 1.12
CA LEU A 62 -5.01 -2.27 1.97
C LEU A 62 -6.37 -1.76 1.43
N PRO A 63 -7.33 -1.45 2.31
CA PRO A 63 -8.62 -0.91 1.90
C PRO A 63 -8.47 0.49 1.28
N GLU A 64 -9.58 1.04 0.78
CA GLU A 64 -9.65 2.45 0.43
C GLU A 64 -9.87 3.28 1.70
N PRO A 65 -9.14 4.40 1.90
CA PRO A 65 -9.42 5.32 2.99
C PRO A 65 -10.72 6.08 2.74
N ASP A 66 -11.28 6.67 3.80
CA ASP A 66 -12.43 7.56 3.68
C ASP A 66 -12.13 8.74 2.73
N GLU A 67 -13.13 9.19 1.98
CA GLU A 67 -13.00 10.28 0.99
C GLU A 67 -12.51 11.59 1.61
N GLY A 68 -12.72 11.81 2.92
CA GLY A 68 -12.20 12.97 3.65
C GLY A 68 -10.69 12.93 3.90
N LEU A 69 -10.06 11.76 3.79
CA LEU A 69 -8.64 11.57 4.05
C LEU A 69 -7.79 11.69 2.77
N VAL A 70 -8.37 11.37 1.60
CA VAL A 70 -7.66 11.30 0.32
C VAL A 70 -8.28 12.20 -0.75
N THR A 71 -7.44 12.67 -1.69
CA THR A 71 -7.90 13.54 -2.78
C THR A 71 -8.40 12.79 -4.02
N ARG A 72 -8.18 11.48 -4.07
CA ARG A 72 -8.49 10.60 -5.20
C ARG A 72 -8.46 9.14 -4.76
N ALA A 73 -9.00 8.27 -5.60
CA ALA A 73 -8.87 6.82 -5.45
C ALA A 73 -7.39 6.40 -5.39
N VAL A 74 -7.13 5.33 -4.64
CA VAL A 74 -5.78 4.81 -4.44
C VAL A 74 -5.27 4.10 -5.69
N HIS A 75 -3.97 4.15 -5.91
CA HIS A 75 -3.32 3.39 -6.99
C HIS A 75 -2.85 2.03 -6.50
N ARG A 76 -3.05 1.01 -7.34
CA ARG A 76 -2.67 -0.38 -7.07
C ARG A 76 -1.86 -0.95 -8.23
N TRP A 77 -0.73 -1.57 -7.93
CA TRP A 77 0.14 -2.21 -8.92
C TRP A 77 0.70 -3.53 -8.40
N ARG A 78 0.86 -4.51 -9.30
CA ARG A 78 1.52 -5.79 -9.03
C ARG A 78 2.85 -5.85 -9.76
N PHE A 79 3.88 -6.36 -9.10
CA PHE A 79 5.21 -6.54 -9.68
C PHE A 79 5.71 -7.96 -9.38
N GLU A 80 6.44 -8.55 -10.32
CA GLU A 80 7.26 -9.72 -10.04
C GLU A 80 8.62 -9.27 -9.51
N SER A 81 9.08 -9.89 -8.43
CA SER A 81 10.43 -9.67 -7.91
C SER A 81 11.42 -10.59 -8.61
N VAL A 82 12.42 -10.01 -9.27
CA VAL A 82 13.38 -10.72 -10.13
C VAL A 82 14.73 -11.03 -9.46
N GLY A 83 14.87 -10.77 -8.16
CA GLY A 83 16.16 -10.86 -7.45
C GLY A 83 17.10 -9.68 -7.76
N GLU A 84 18.30 -9.74 -7.19
CA GLU A 84 19.46 -8.91 -7.56
C GLU A 84 20.37 -9.66 -8.53
#